data_AF-I4EDQ0-F1
#
_entry.id   AF-I4EDQ0-F1
#
_cell.length_a   1.000
_cell.length_b   1.000
_cell.length_c   1.000
_cell.angle_alpha   90.00
_cell.angle_beta   90.00
_cell.angle_gamma   90.00
#
_symmetry.space_group_name_H-M   'P 1'
#
loop_
_entity.id
_entity.type
_entity.pdbx_description
1 polymer ?
#
loop_
_entity_poly.entity_id
_entity_poly.type
_entity_poly.pdbx_seq_one_letter_code
_entity_poly.pdbx_strand_id
1 'polypeptide(L)'
;MDLNALPIPDVKRSIFQRALQALESTGVAFSLGGGLALYYYTGVQRDVHDLDLHLLPRDVEPSLVALREAGFTTWVHLAPWLAQATVDRVQVDLVYGQGSGHASVDQRWFTGPRAHFLGHEVIVTAPEEFFWSKSMRYGRFRNDAPDLFSILVALGNRLDWPHLLDLFDEDWEVLLSHLVVFRYAFPSHPGAIPDAILDNLLERLQASRRSPCPPNPPVWRGGLIDGAMDGQYFEERGYIDERRRRWERRLSAELDVLAPLVAQDVHRRDTSGGRRAAD
;
A
#
# COMPACT_ATOMS: atom_id res chain seq x y z
N MET A 1 -6.14 -9.97 -16.61
CA MET A 1 -6.34 -9.21 -17.86
C MET A 1 -5.00 -9.04 -18.56
N ASP A 2 -4.97 -8.76 -19.88
CA ASP A 2 -3.72 -8.43 -20.57
C ASP A 2 -3.31 -6.98 -20.27
N LEU A 3 -2.25 -6.79 -19.47
CA LEU A 3 -1.73 -5.49 -19.08
C LEU A 3 -1.34 -4.61 -20.28
N ASN A 4 -1.00 -5.20 -21.43
CA ASN A 4 -0.57 -4.46 -22.62
C ASN A 4 -1.73 -3.82 -23.39
N ALA A 5 -2.96 -4.20 -23.07
CA ALA A 5 -4.19 -3.60 -23.60
C ALA A 5 -4.51 -2.23 -22.99
N LEU A 6 -3.80 -1.82 -21.93
CA LEU A 6 -3.99 -0.48 -21.36
C LEU A 6 -3.45 0.62 -22.28
N PRO A 7 -4.20 1.72 -22.49
CA PRO A 7 -3.79 2.84 -23.33
C PRO A 7 -2.74 3.71 -22.63
N ILE A 8 -1.51 3.20 -22.54
CA ILE A 8 -0.35 3.91 -21.97
C ILE A 8 0.38 4.62 -23.13
N PRO A 9 0.62 5.95 -23.05
CA PRO A 9 1.37 6.67 -24.08
C PRO A 9 2.79 6.12 -24.31
N ASP A 10 3.28 6.11 -25.55
CA ASP A 10 4.56 5.49 -25.92
C ASP A 10 5.76 5.99 -25.12
N VAL A 11 5.82 7.30 -24.84
CA VAL A 11 6.87 7.90 -24.01
C VAL A 11 6.84 7.33 -22.58
N LYS A 12 5.64 7.10 -22.02
CA LYS A 12 5.50 6.49 -20.71
C LYS A 12 5.84 5.00 -20.74
N ARG A 13 5.44 4.29 -21.80
CA ARG A 13 5.80 2.87 -22.01
C ARG A 13 7.32 2.69 -22.04
N SER A 14 8.05 3.50 -22.80
CA SER A 14 9.52 3.38 -22.89
C SER A 14 10.22 3.67 -21.56
N ILE A 15 9.74 4.63 -20.77
CA ILE A 15 10.27 4.92 -19.43
C ILE A 15 9.99 3.77 -18.46
N PHE A 16 8.78 3.19 -18.47
CA PHE A 16 8.45 2.02 -17.67
C PHE A 16 9.30 0.80 -18.05
N GLN A 17 9.51 0.54 -19.33
CA GLN A 17 10.41 -0.52 -19.82
C GLN A 17 11.83 -0.32 -19.29
N ARG A 18 12.36 0.90 -19.38
CA ARG A 18 13.69 1.22 -18.86
C ARG A 18 13.79 1.00 -17.35
N ALA A 19 12.75 1.36 -16.59
CA ALA A 19 12.70 1.11 -15.15
C ALA A 19 12.71 -0.38 -14.82
N LEU A 20 11.85 -1.17 -15.48
CA LEU A 20 11.78 -2.63 -15.30
C LEU A 20 13.12 -3.29 -15.65
N GLN A 21 13.71 -2.92 -16.79
CA GLN A 21 15.01 -3.44 -17.22
C GLN A 21 16.14 -3.13 -16.22
N ALA A 22 16.13 -1.91 -15.65
CA ALA A 22 17.11 -1.52 -14.63
C ALA A 22 16.96 -2.36 -13.36
N LEU A 23 15.73 -2.56 -12.89
CA LEU A 23 15.45 -3.35 -11.69
C LEU A 23 15.75 -4.84 -11.90
N GLU A 24 15.40 -5.42 -13.04
CA GLU A 24 15.74 -6.82 -13.37
C GLU A 24 17.25 -7.08 -13.33
N SER A 25 18.07 -6.10 -13.73
CA SER A 25 19.53 -6.22 -13.71
C SER A 25 20.12 -6.38 -12.29
N THR A 26 19.36 -6.01 -11.26
CA THR A 26 19.77 -6.15 -9.86
C THR A 26 19.51 -7.54 -9.28
N GLY A 27 18.66 -8.34 -9.92
CA GLY A 27 18.15 -9.60 -9.38
C GLY A 27 17.15 -9.45 -8.23
N VAL A 28 16.70 -8.24 -7.92
CA VAL A 28 15.68 -7.96 -6.90
C VAL A 28 14.32 -8.48 -7.36
N ALA A 29 13.62 -9.16 -6.45
CA ALA A 29 12.22 -9.51 -6.65
C ALA A 29 11.32 -8.29 -6.40
N PHE A 30 10.41 -8.04 -7.34
CA PHE A 30 9.37 -7.02 -7.18
C PHE A 30 8.02 -7.54 -7.70
N SER A 31 6.93 -6.97 -7.20
CA SER A 31 5.59 -7.19 -7.75
C SER A 31 4.95 -5.88 -8.19
N LEU A 32 4.13 -5.95 -9.23
CA LEU A 32 3.42 -4.83 -9.82
C LEU A 32 2.11 -4.58 -9.06
N GLY A 33 1.94 -3.34 -8.63
CA GLY A 33 0.86 -2.86 -7.77
C GLY A 33 -0.09 -1.88 -8.44
N GLY A 34 -0.72 -1.04 -7.61
CA GLY A 34 -1.41 0.16 -8.05
C GLY A 34 -2.52 -0.06 -9.09
N GLY A 35 -2.64 0.89 -10.02
CA GLY A 35 -3.66 0.85 -11.08
C GLY A 35 -3.49 -0.34 -12.03
N LEU A 36 -2.26 -0.82 -12.25
CA LEU A 36 -1.98 -1.95 -13.12
C LEU A 36 -2.46 -3.28 -12.50
N ALA A 37 -2.22 -3.50 -11.20
CA ALA A 37 -2.74 -4.67 -10.49
C ALA A 37 -4.27 -4.65 -10.42
N LEU A 38 -4.86 -3.48 -10.14
CA LEU A 38 -6.32 -3.31 -10.16
C LEU A 38 -6.90 -3.71 -11.53
N TYR A 39 -6.32 -3.21 -12.62
CA TYR A 39 -6.75 -3.56 -13.97
C TYR A 39 -6.57 -5.05 -14.25
N TYR A 40 -5.45 -5.65 -13.83
CA TYR A 40 -5.21 -7.07 -14.03
C TYR A 40 -6.33 -7.94 -13.45
N TYR A 41 -6.75 -7.64 -12.22
CA TYR A 41 -7.76 -8.43 -11.51
C TYR A 41 -9.20 -8.11 -11.92
N THR A 42 -9.50 -6.84 -12.20
CA THR A 42 -10.89 -6.36 -12.31
C THR A 42 -11.28 -5.92 -13.71
N GLY A 43 -10.31 -5.64 -14.58
CA GLY A 43 -10.53 -4.98 -15.87
C GLY A 43 -10.90 -3.50 -15.77
N VAL A 44 -10.99 -2.92 -14.56
CA VAL A 44 -11.25 -1.50 -14.37
C VAL A 44 -10.08 -0.70 -14.91
N GLN A 45 -10.33 0.07 -15.96
CA GLN A 45 -9.34 0.94 -16.58
C GLN A 45 -9.26 2.27 -15.85
N ARG A 46 -8.02 2.74 -15.66
CA ARG A 46 -7.70 4.08 -15.18
C ARG A 46 -6.51 4.60 -15.95
N ASP A 47 -6.34 5.92 -15.90
CA ASP A 47 -5.10 6.54 -16.34
C ASP A 47 -3.95 5.97 -15.51
N VAL A 48 -3.00 5.32 -16.19
CA VAL A 48 -1.79 4.81 -15.55
C VAL A 48 -0.87 6.00 -15.32
N HIS A 49 -0.94 6.59 -14.12
CA HIS A 49 -0.17 7.79 -13.77
C HIS A 49 1.30 7.45 -13.50
N ASP A 50 1.53 6.37 -12.76
CA ASP A 50 2.79 5.89 -12.20
C ASP A 50 2.95 4.38 -12.42
N LEU A 51 4.14 3.87 -12.11
CA LEU A 51 4.46 2.45 -12.03
C LEU A 51 4.72 2.08 -10.57
N ASP A 52 3.73 1.49 -9.91
CA ASP A 52 3.86 0.99 -8.53
C ASP A 52 4.52 -0.38 -8.50
N LEU A 53 5.66 -0.48 -7.82
CA LEU A 53 6.39 -1.72 -7.60
C LEU A 53 6.57 -1.95 -6.11
N HIS A 54 6.14 -3.12 -5.63
CA HIS A 54 6.38 -3.57 -4.28
C HIS A 54 7.67 -4.36 -4.21
N LEU A 55 8.48 -4.09 -3.19
CA LEU A 55 9.80 -4.69 -2.98
C LEU A 55 10.10 -4.76 -1.49
N LEU A 56 11.02 -5.64 -1.10
CA LEU A 56 11.42 -5.76 0.30
C LEU A 56 12.23 -4.53 0.72
N PRO A 57 12.12 -4.07 1.99
CA PRO A 57 12.87 -2.89 2.45
C PRO A 57 14.37 -2.94 2.17
N ARG A 58 14.99 -4.12 2.31
CA ARG A 58 16.43 -4.32 2.07
C ARG A 58 16.85 -4.13 0.60
N ASP A 59 15.89 -4.26 -0.31
CA ASP A 59 16.14 -4.22 -1.75
C ASP A 59 15.88 -2.81 -2.34
N VAL A 60 15.43 -1.85 -1.51
CA VAL A 60 15.14 -0.47 -1.93
C VAL A 60 16.39 0.25 -2.38
N GLU A 61 17.46 0.23 -1.58
CA GLU A 61 18.68 0.97 -1.93
C GLU A 61 19.36 0.45 -3.21
N PRO A 62 19.58 -0.86 -3.39
CA PRO A 62 20.06 -1.40 -4.67
C PRO A 62 19.19 -1.00 -5.86
N SER A 63 17.86 -0.98 -5.68
CA SER A 63 16.90 -0.57 -6.71
C SER A 63 17.04 0.92 -7.08
N LEU A 64 17.20 1.80 -6.08
CA LEU A 64 17.43 3.23 -6.31
C LEU A 64 18.77 3.49 -7.01
N VAL A 65 19.82 2.75 -6.66
CA VAL A 65 21.12 2.83 -7.36
C VAL A 65 20.96 2.48 -8.84
N ALA A 66 20.34 1.34 -9.16
CA ALA A 66 20.13 0.90 -10.54
C ALA A 66 19.26 1.89 -11.34
N LEU A 67 18.22 2.44 -10.73
CA LEU A 67 17.40 3.47 -11.37
C LEU A 67 18.18 4.76 -11.63
N ARG A 68 19.07 5.19 -10.71
CA ARG A 68 19.96 6.34 -10.97
C ARG A 68 20.91 6.10 -12.14
N GLU A 69 21.51 4.92 -12.22
CA GLU A 69 22.38 4.52 -13.33
C GLU A 69 21.60 4.46 -14.66
N ALA A 70 20.32 4.11 -14.62
CA ALA A 70 19.40 4.18 -15.76
C ALA A 70 18.87 5.59 -16.07
N GLY A 71 19.38 6.63 -15.38
CA GLY A 71 19.08 8.03 -15.64
C GLY A 71 17.88 8.61 -14.89
N PHE A 72 17.36 7.92 -13.86
CA PHE A 72 16.29 8.43 -13.03
C PHE A 72 16.80 9.33 -11.90
N THR A 73 16.04 10.38 -11.59
CA THR A 73 16.20 11.09 -10.31
C THR A 73 15.46 10.31 -9.24
N THR A 74 16.13 9.96 -8.14
CA THR A 74 15.56 9.09 -7.10
C THR A 74 15.57 9.75 -5.72
N TRP A 75 14.62 9.39 -4.86
CA TRP A 75 14.57 9.83 -3.47
C TRP A 75 13.76 8.88 -2.58
N VAL A 76 14.03 8.91 -1.29
CA VAL A 76 13.22 8.27 -0.25
C VAL A 76 12.32 9.33 0.39
N HIS A 77 11.09 8.96 0.75
CA HIS A 77 10.18 9.87 1.48
C HIS A 77 10.41 9.82 2.99
N LEU A 78 10.07 10.92 3.66
CA LEU A 78 9.94 10.94 5.14
C LEU A 78 8.99 9.85 5.64
N ALA A 79 7.96 9.54 4.85
CA ALA A 79 7.07 8.43 5.14
C ALA A 79 7.78 7.12 4.74
N PRO A 80 8.11 6.25 5.70
CA PRO A 80 9.10 5.17 5.53
C PRO A 80 8.47 3.92 4.88
N TRP A 81 7.73 4.12 3.82
CA TRP A 81 7.03 3.09 3.07
C TRP A 81 7.19 3.28 1.55
N LEU A 82 7.70 4.44 1.12
CA LEU A 82 7.81 4.83 -0.27
C LEU A 82 9.17 5.44 -0.58
N ALA A 83 9.79 4.96 -1.64
CA ALA A 83 10.82 5.66 -2.38
C ALA A 83 10.34 5.86 -3.82
N GLN A 84 10.88 6.84 -4.52
CA GLN A 84 10.42 7.19 -5.86
C GLN A 84 11.60 7.43 -6.79
N ALA A 85 11.34 7.19 -8.07
CA ALA A 85 12.20 7.53 -9.17
C ALA A 85 11.40 8.25 -10.25
N THR A 86 11.98 9.25 -10.91
CA THR A 86 11.31 9.97 -12.00
C THR A 86 12.23 10.33 -13.15
N VAL A 87 11.66 10.32 -14.35
CA VAL A 87 12.18 10.95 -15.57
C VAL A 87 11.02 11.56 -16.34
N ASP A 88 11.19 12.79 -16.83
CA ASP A 88 10.20 13.48 -17.68
C ASP A 88 8.76 13.46 -17.14
N ARG A 89 8.62 13.60 -15.81
CA ARG A 89 7.34 13.55 -15.06
C ARG A 89 6.66 12.18 -15.04
N VAL A 90 7.30 11.15 -15.58
CA VAL A 90 6.89 9.76 -15.38
C VAL A 90 7.49 9.26 -14.08
N GLN A 91 6.66 8.69 -13.22
CA GLN A 91 7.01 8.29 -11.86
C GLN A 91 7.02 6.77 -11.74
N VAL A 92 7.98 6.27 -10.98
CA VAL A 92 8.08 4.88 -10.54
C VAL A 92 8.13 4.88 -9.02
N ASP A 93 7.18 4.19 -8.42
CA ASP A 93 7.01 4.11 -6.98
C ASP A 93 7.58 2.78 -6.47
N LEU A 94 8.57 2.87 -5.60
CA LEU A 94 9.17 1.76 -4.90
C LEU A 94 8.52 1.66 -3.51
N VAL A 95 7.46 0.88 -3.42
CA VAL A 95 6.66 0.68 -2.21
C VAL A 95 7.26 -0.46 -1.40
N TYR A 96 7.75 -0.16 -0.19
CA TYR A 96 8.38 -1.15 0.70
C TYR A 96 7.69 -1.25 2.07
N GLY A 97 6.53 -0.60 2.21
CA GLY A 97 5.67 -0.76 3.37
C GLY A 97 4.25 -0.31 3.11
N GLN A 98 3.40 -0.54 4.09
CA GLN A 98 2.02 -0.07 4.10
C GLN A 98 1.99 1.45 4.23
N GLY A 99 1.05 2.12 3.57
CA GLY A 99 0.94 3.58 3.47
C GLY A 99 0.86 4.37 4.78
N SER A 100 0.45 3.74 5.89
CA SER A 100 0.46 4.35 7.22
C SER A 100 1.77 4.12 7.99
N GLY A 101 2.66 3.28 7.45
CA GLY A 101 4.05 3.07 7.88
C GLY A 101 4.25 1.93 8.87
N HIS A 102 3.19 1.23 9.30
CA HIS A 102 3.25 0.28 10.41
C HIS A 102 3.72 -1.13 10.05
N ALA A 103 3.78 -1.48 8.76
CA ALA A 103 4.17 -2.83 8.32
C ALA A 103 4.94 -2.77 7.00
N SER A 104 5.85 -3.73 6.82
CA SER A 104 6.72 -3.85 5.65
C SER A 104 6.10 -4.73 4.57
N VAL A 105 6.54 -4.51 3.32
CA VAL A 105 6.38 -5.51 2.27
C VAL A 105 7.22 -6.73 2.64
N ASP A 106 6.63 -7.91 2.48
CA ASP A 106 7.27 -9.20 2.78
C ASP A 106 7.20 -10.16 1.57
N GLN A 107 7.59 -11.42 1.76
CA GLN A 107 7.63 -12.41 0.68
C GLN A 107 6.26 -12.75 0.09
N ARG A 108 5.17 -12.58 0.85
CA ARG A 108 3.81 -12.94 0.40
C ARG A 108 3.35 -12.04 -0.75
N TRP A 109 3.86 -10.81 -0.81
CA TRP A 109 3.61 -9.87 -1.91
C TRP A 109 4.04 -10.39 -3.28
N PHE A 110 4.96 -11.35 -3.33
CA PHE A 110 5.47 -11.96 -4.57
C PHE A 110 4.82 -13.30 -4.92
N THR A 111 3.74 -13.70 -4.21
CA THR A 111 3.05 -14.98 -4.43
C THR A 111 1.89 -14.88 -5.44
N GLY A 112 1.63 -13.68 -5.95
CA GLY A 112 0.58 -13.44 -6.93
C GLY A 112 0.90 -14.02 -8.32
N PRO A 113 -0.03 -13.85 -9.28
CA PRO A 113 0.09 -14.45 -10.60
C PRO A 113 1.20 -13.78 -11.43
N ARG A 114 1.89 -14.59 -12.23
CA ARG A 114 2.84 -14.11 -13.25
C ARG A 114 2.06 -13.55 -14.44
N ALA A 115 2.54 -12.44 -14.99
CA ALA A 115 1.97 -11.76 -16.14
C ALA A 115 3.09 -11.19 -17.03
N HIS A 116 2.73 -10.73 -18.23
CA HIS A 116 3.65 -10.02 -19.11
C HIS A 116 3.26 -8.56 -19.21
N PHE A 117 4.22 -7.66 -19.02
CA PHE A 117 4.01 -6.23 -19.14
C PHE A 117 5.19 -5.58 -19.86
N LEU A 118 4.91 -4.94 -20.99
CA LEU A 118 5.90 -4.21 -21.79
C LEU A 118 7.15 -5.02 -22.18
N GLY A 119 7.00 -6.33 -22.38
CA GLY A 119 8.09 -7.24 -22.74
C GLY A 119 8.81 -7.91 -21.56
N HIS A 120 8.40 -7.59 -20.32
CA HIS A 120 8.96 -8.15 -19.10
C HIS A 120 7.98 -9.14 -18.46
N GLU A 121 8.51 -10.21 -17.87
CA GLU A 121 7.72 -11.09 -17.01
C GLU A 121 7.66 -10.49 -15.61
N VAL A 122 6.45 -10.21 -15.14
CA VAL A 122 6.21 -9.53 -13.86
C VAL A 122 5.32 -10.38 -12.97
N ILE A 123 5.46 -10.22 -11.66
CA ILE A 123 4.51 -10.75 -10.68
C ILE A 123 3.50 -9.65 -10.40
N VAL A 124 2.21 -9.93 -10.52
CA VAL A 124 1.18 -9.00 -10.02
C VAL A 124 1.06 -9.23 -8.52
N THR A 125 1.05 -8.16 -7.72
CA THR A 125 0.90 -8.26 -6.26
C THR A 125 -0.27 -9.17 -5.88
N ALA A 126 -0.05 -10.07 -4.92
CA ALA A 126 -1.09 -10.97 -4.44
C ALA A 126 -2.35 -10.20 -4.01
N PRO A 127 -3.56 -10.72 -4.30
CA PRO A 127 -4.78 -9.93 -4.20
C PRO A 127 -5.12 -9.53 -2.76
N GLU A 128 -4.76 -10.34 -1.77
CA GLU A 128 -4.94 -10.04 -0.35
C GLU A 128 -4.02 -8.90 0.12
N GLU A 129 -2.73 -8.94 -0.24
CA GLU A 129 -1.78 -7.86 0.02
C GLU A 129 -2.19 -6.57 -0.69
N PHE A 130 -2.61 -6.67 -1.96
CA PHE A 130 -3.15 -5.52 -2.70
C PHE A 130 -4.34 -4.92 -1.98
N PHE A 131 -5.31 -5.74 -1.58
CA PHE A 131 -6.50 -5.30 -0.85
C PHE A 131 -6.13 -4.61 0.46
N TRP A 132 -5.28 -5.24 1.26
CA TRP A 132 -4.87 -4.70 2.55
C TRP A 132 -4.07 -3.39 2.41
N SER A 133 -3.17 -3.31 1.43
CA SER A 133 -2.34 -2.11 1.22
C SER A 133 -3.15 -0.84 0.97
N LYS A 134 -4.30 -0.98 0.31
CA LYS A 134 -5.23 0.09 -0.03
C LYS A 134 -6.29 0.35 1.05
N SER A 135 -6.50 -0.58 1.97
CA SER A 135 -7.62 -0.52 2.93
C SER A 135 -7.54 0.63 3.93
N MET A 136 -6.33 1.05 4.26
CA MET A 136 -6.06 2.12 5.24
C MET A 136 -6.01 3.51 4.63
N ARG A 137 -6.49 3.70 3.40
CA ARG A 137 -6.67 5.03 2.79
C ARG A 137 -8.14 5.41 2.94
N TYR A 138 -8.48 6.03 4.07
CA TYR A 138 -9.85 6.42 4.44
C TYR A 138 -9.96 7.92 4.75
N GLY A 139 -9.27 8.74 3.94
CA GLY A 139 -9.27 10.19 4.09
C GLY A 139 -10.38 10.89 3.33
N ARG A 140 -10.58 12.18 3.61
CA ARG A 140 -11.58 13.02 2.91
C ARG A 140 -11.27 13.19 1.42
N PHE A 141 -10.00 13.36 1.09
CA PHE A 141 -9.53 13.68 -0.27
C PHE A 141 -8.92 12.48 -0.99
N ARG A 142 -8.59 11.42 -0.24
CA ARG A 142 -8.03 10.18 -0.76
C ARG A 142 -8.68 8.99 -0.07
N ASN A 143 -9.47 8.24 -0.82
CA ASN A 143 -10.13 7.04 -0.35
C ASN A 143 -10.10 5.95 -1.42
N ASP A 144 -9.49 4.82 -1.10
CA ASP A 144 -9.28 3.73 -2.06
C ASP A 144 -10.39 2.66 -1.99
N ALA A 145 -11.46 2.87 -1.23
CA ALA A 145 -12.58 1.93 -1.11
C ALA A 145 -13.18 1.48 -2.48
N PRO A 146 -13.31 2.34 -3.50
CA PRO A 146 -13.77 1.89 -4.82
C PRO A 146 -12.89 0.78 -5.45
N ASP A 147 -11.60 0.76 -5.15
CA ASP A 147 -10.66 -0.27 -5.64
C ASP A 147 -10.91 -1.59 -4.92
N LEU A 148 -11.08 -1.51 -3.60
CA LEU A 148 -11.42 -2.66 -2.76
C LEU A 148 -12.73 -3.29 -3.20
N PHE A 149 -13.74 -2.47 -3.52
CA PHE A 149 -15.03 -2.96 -4.00
C PHE A 149 -14.90 -3.64 -5.36
N SER A 150 -14.09 -3.08 -6.26
CA SER A 150 -13.81 -3.71 -7.56
C SER A 150 -13.13 -5.07 -7.39
N ILE A 151 -12.20 -5.20 -6.43
CA ILE A 151 -11.59 -6.48 -6.06
C ILE A 151 -12.63 -7.45 -5.48
N LEU A 152 -13.52 -7.00 -4.59
CA LEU A 152 -14.56 -7.87 -4.01
C LEU A 152 -15.54 -8.37 -5.08
N VAL A 153 -15.94 -7.54 -6.04
CA VAL A 153 -16.77 -7.97 -7.18
C VAL A 153 -16.05 -9.04 -8.00
N ALA A 154 -14.76 -8.84 -8.30
CA ALA A 154 -14.01 -9.72 -9.19
C ALA A 154 -13.52 -11.03 -8.53
N LEU A 155 -13.11 -10.94 -7.26
CA LEU A 155 -12.34 -11.96 -6.56
C LEU A 155 -12.88 -12.32 -5.19
N GLY A 156 -13.90 -11.64 -4.65
CA GLY A 156 -14.25 -11.75 -3.23
C GLY A 156 -14.44 -13.19 -2.72
N ASN A 157 -15.10 -14.06 -3.50
CA ASN A 157 -15.30 -15.47 -3.13
C ASN A 157 -14.08 -16.38 -3.37
N ARG A 158 -12.98 -15.83 -3.91
CA ARG A 158 -11.72 -16.50 -4.22
C ARG A 158 -10.54 -15.98 -3.39
N LEU A 159 -10.74 -14.90 -2.63
CA LEU A 159 -9.72 -14.41 -1.70
C LEU A 159 -9.44 -15.46 -0.62
N ASP A 160 -8.19 -15.56 -0.20
CA ASP A 160 -7.78 -16.24 1.01
C ASP A 160 -8.21 -15.40 2.22
N TRP A 161 -9.46 -15.58 2.64
CA TRP A 161 -10.04 -14.83 3.75
C TRP A 161 -9.34 -15.06 5.10
N PRO A 162 -8.93 -16.29 5.48
CA PRO A 162 -8.10 -16.48 6.66
C PRO A 162 -6.83 -15.62 6.63
N HIS A 163 -6.08 -15.63 5.53
CA HIS A 163 -4.88 -14.79 5.39
C HIS A 163 -5.22 -13.29 5.40
N LEU A 164 -6.31 -12.87 4.74
CA LEU A 164 -6.74 -11.48 4.76
C LEU A 164 -7.14 -11.02 6.17
N LEU A 165 -7.82 -11.87 6.96
CA LEU A 165 -8.12 -11.58 8.36
C LEU A 165 -6.84 -11.44 9.19
N ASP A 166 -5.82 -12.27 8.94
CA ASP A 166 -4.51 -12.18 9.58
C ASP A 166 -3.75 -10.90 9.19
N LEU A 167 -3.89 -10.42 7.94
CA LEU A 167 -3.29 -9.15 7.52
C LEU A 167 -3.89 -7.95 8.26
N PHE A 168 -5.20 -7.96 8.52
CA PHE A 168 -5.85 -6.88 9.26
C PHE A 168 -5.64 -6.98 10.78
N ASP A 169 -5.60 -8.19 11.34
CA ASP A 169 -5.37 -8.47 12.77
C ASP A 169 -6.07 -7.48 13.71
N GLU A 170 -5.31 -6.56 14.34
CA GLU A 170 -5.80 -5.55 15.29
C GLU A 170 -6.70 -4.45 14.67
N ASP A 171 -6.75 -4.38 13.35
CA ASP A 171 -7.46 -3.36 12.56
C ASP A 171 -8.68 -3.93 11.80
N TRP A 172 -9.18 -5.07 12.27
CA TRP A 172 -10.35 -5.75 11.71
C TRP A 172 -11.60 -4.85 11.59
N GLU A 173 -11.73 -3.79 12.41
CA GLU A 173 -12.82 -2.82 12.29
C GLU A 173 -12.80 -2.09 10.94
N VAL A 174 -11.61 -1.82 10.40
CA VAL A 174 -11.44 -1.19 9.08
C VAL A 174 -11.93 -2.13 7.99
N LEU A 175 -11.56 -3.41 8.05
CA LEU A 175 -12.07 -4.42 7.13
C LEU A 175 -13.59 -4.49 7.20
N LEU A 176 -14.16 -4.66 8.40
CA LEU A 176 -15.61 -4.71 8.59
C LEU A 176 -16.31 -3.48 8.00
N SER A 177 -15.74 -2.29 8.18
CA SER A 177 -16.31 -1.05 7.63
C SER A 177 -16.43 -1.10 6.10
N HIS A 178 -15.38 -1.55 5.41
CA HIS A 178 -15.37 -1.72 3.95
C HIS A 178 -16.39 -2.77 3.51
N LEU A 179 -16.48 -3.90 4.21
CA LEU A 179 -17.43 -4.97 3.87
C LEU A 179 -18.89 -4.52 4.02
N VAL A 180 -19.20 -3.75 5.06
CA VAL A 180 -20.56 -3.20 5.27
C VAL A 180 -20.91 -2.20 4.17
N VAL A 181 -20.01 -1.26 3.85
CA VAL A 181 -20.25 -0.26 2.79
C VAL A 181 -20.32 -0.94 1.42
N PHE A 182 -19.50 -1.96 1.16
CA PHE A 182 -19.56 -2.76 -0.05
C PHE A 182 -20.95 -3.38 -0.24
N ARG A 183 -21.52 -4.01 0.80
CA ARG A 183 -22.86 -4.61 0.72
C ARG A 183 -23.96 -3.59 0.41
N TYR A 184 -23.81 -2.36 0.90
CA TYR A 184 -24.71 -1.26 0.55
C TYR A 184 -24.52 -0.84 -0.92
N ALA A 185 -23.29 -0.70 -1.38
CA ALA A 185 -22.97 -0.24 -2.74
C ALA A 185 -23.26 -1.29 -3.82
N PHE A 186 -23.12 -2.58 -3.50
CA PHE A 186 -23.26 -3.72 -4.41
C PHE A 186 -24.27 -4.76 -3.88
N PRO A 187 -25.55 -4.40 -3.70
CA PRO A 187 -26.56 -5.31 -3.13
C PRO A 187 -26.80 -6.55 -4.00
N SER A 188 -26.48 -6.48 -5.29
CA SER A 188 -26.56 -7.60 -6.24
C SER A 188 -25.40 -8.60 -6.15
N HIS A 189 -24.42 -8.38 -5.27
CA HIS A 189 -23.25 -9.25 -5.08
C HIS A 189 -23.17 -9.83 -3.64
N PRO A 190 -24.26 -10.43 -3.09
CA PRO A 190 -24.25 -10.90 -1.71
C PRO A 190 -23.22 -12.02 -1.47
N GLY A 191 -22.94 -12.85 -2.48
CA GLY A 191 -21.98 -13.95 -2.40
C GLY A 191 -20.52 -13.58 -2.64
N ALA A 192 -20.21 -12.29 -2.82
CA ALA A 192 -18.82 -11.83 -2.95
C ALA A 192 -18.06 -11.95 -1.61
N ILE A 193 -18.77 -11.90 -0.47
CA ILE A 193 -18.19 -12.05 0.85
C ILE A 193 -18.80 -13.30 1.47
N PRO A 194 -18.01 -14.28 1.93
CA PRO A 194 -18.55 -15.43 2.63
C PRO A 194 -19.25 -15.00 3.93
N ASP A 195 -20.46 -15.51 4.18
CA ASP A 195 -21.25 -15.14 5.35
C ASP A 195 -20.50 -15.37 6.67
N ALA A 196 -19.73 -16.47 6.77
CA ALA A 196 -18.91 -16.80 7.94
C ALA A 196 -17.88 -15.71 8.29
N ILE A 197 -17.38 -14.96 7.30
CA ILE A 197 -16.44 -13.85 7.55
C ILE A 197 -17.18 -12.66 8.15
N LEU A 198 -18.34 -12.34 7.61
CA LEU A 198 -19.17 -11.26 8.13
C LEU A 198 -19.67 -11.58 9.55
N ASP A 199 -20.14 -12.81 9.77
CA ASP A 199 -20.57 -13.30 11.08
C ASP A 199 -19.42 -13.20 12.10
N ASN A 200 -18.21 -13.66 11.74
CA ASN A 200 -17.04 -13.56 12.61
C ASN A 200 -16.74 -12.10 13.02
N LEU A 201 -16.71 -11.17 12.07
CA LEU A 201 -16.40 -9.77 12.34
C LEU A 201 -17.53 -9.07 13.15
N LEU A 202 -18.80 -9.41 12.89
CA LEU A 202 -19.93 -8.91 13.65
C LEU A 202 -19.93 -9.45 15.09
N GLU A 203 -19.59 -10.72 15.29
CA GLU A 203 -19.42 -11.31 16.62
C GLU A 203 -18.26 -10.63 17.39
N ARG A 204 -17.13 -10.38 16.73
CA ARG A 204 -16.01 -9.60 17.33
C ARG A 204 -16.48 -8.22 17.78
N LEU A 205 -17.25 -7.51 16.96
CA LEU A 205 -17.82 -6.21 17.33
C LEU A 205 -18.81 -6.30 18.48
N GLN A 206 -19.65 -7.33 18.53
CA GLN A 206 -20.56 -7.54 19.66
C GLN A 206 -19.79 -7.85 20.95
N ALA A 207 -18.73 -8.65 20.88
CA ALA A 207 -17.88 -8.97 22.01
C ALA A 207 -17.12 -7.73 22.53
N SER A 208 -16.53 -6.92 21.64
CA SER A 208 -15.81 -5.70 22.04
C SER A 208 -16.71 -4.70 22.77
N ARG A 209 -17.97 -4.57 22.34
CA ARG A 209 -18.99 -3.75 23.04
C ARG A 209 -19.32 -4.23 24.45
N ARG A 210 -19.20 -5.53 24.72
CA ARG A 210 -19.50 -6.15 26.03
C ARG A 210 -18.32 -6.09 27.00
N SER A 211 -17.10 -5.88 26.49
CA SER A 211 -15.86 -5.78 27.29
C SER A 211 -15.22 -4.39 27.17
N PRO A 212 -15.83 -3.33 27.70
CA PRO A 212 -15.32 -1.97 27.59
C PRO A 212 -14.20 -1.75 28.62
N CYS A 213 -13.02 -2.33 28.37
CA CYS A 213 -11.80 -1.81 28.99
C CYS A 213 -11.11 -0.96 27.91
N PRO A 214 -11.46 0.33 27.79
CA PRO A 214 -10.79 1.20 26.83
C PRO A 214 -9.29 1.26 27.18
N PRO A 215 -8.40 1.37 26.18
CA PRO A 215 -6.98 1.56 26.43
C PRO A 215 -6.75 2.71 27.41
N ASN A 216 -5.90 2.48 28.42
CA ASN A 216 -5.43 3.49 29.34
C ASN A 216 -3.89 3.43 29.38
N PRO A 217 -3.18 4.51 29.01
CA PRO A 217 -3.64 5.81 28.48
C PRO A 217 -4.47 5.73 27.16
N PRO A 218 -5.28 6.76 26.84
CA PRO A 218 -6.14 6.77 25.67
C PRO A 218 -5.33 6.71 24.37
N VAL A 219 -5.88 6.03 23.38
CA VAL A 219 -5.22 5.72 22.11
C VAL A 219 -5.99 6.30 20.93
N TRP A 220 -5.29 6.88 19.97
CA TRP A 220 -5.81 7.42 18.74
C TRP A 220 -5.22 6.69 17.53
N ARG A 221 -6.10 6.09 16.71
CA ARG A 221 -5.77 5.37 15.48
C ARG A 221 -6.10 6.18 14.21
N GLY A 222 -6.57 7.42 14.33
CA GLY A 222 -6.98 8.23 13.17
C GLY A 222 -5.84 8.45 12.16
N GLY A 223 -4.62 8.63 12.65
CA GLY A 223 -3.43 8.76 11.80
C GLY A 223 -3.10 7.52 10.96
N LEU A 224 -3.62 6.34 11.32
CA LEU A 224 -3.43 5.12 10.53
C LEU A 224 -4.29 5.13 9.25
N ILE A 225 -5.50 5.71 9.32
CA ILE A 225 -6.45 5.73 8.19
C ILE A 225 -6.35 7.00 7.34
N ASP A 226 -5.87 8.10 7.93
CA ASP A 226 -5.58 9.35 7.23
C ASP A 226 -4.50 10.13 8.00
N GLY A 227 -3.32 10.22 7.40
CA GLY A 227 -2.19 10.92 8.00
C GLY A 227 -2.37 12.44 8.09
N ALA A 228 -3.37 13.00 7.41
CA ALA A 228 -3.72 14.43 7.47
C ALA A 228 -4.79 14.74 8.52
N MET A 229 -5.37 13.73 9.20
CA MET A 229 -6.30 13.99 10.30
C MET A 229 -5.61 14.75 11.44
N ASP A 230 -6.30 15.78 11.91
CA ASP A 230 -5.75 16.81 12.78
C ASP A 230 -5.13 16.24 14.07
N GLY A 231 -3.91 16.68 14.36
CA GLY A 231 -3.08 16.23 15.47
C GLY A 231 -3.59 16.64 16.84
N GLN A 232 -4.62 17.48 16.91
CA GLN A 232 -5.28 17.93 18.14
C GLN A 232 -5.49 16.82 19.18
N TYR A 233 -5.79 15.58 18.74
CA TYR A 233 -6.00 14.45 19.66
C TYR A 233 -4.74 14.09 20.48
N PHE A 234 -3.56 14.05 19.87
CA PHE A 234 -2.33 13.74 20.61
C PHE A 234 -1.60 15.01 21.09
N GLU A 235 -1.72 16.13 20.36
CA GLU A 235 -1.05 17.39 20.71
C GLU A 235 -1.72 18.09 21.89
N GLU A 236 -3.06 18.09 21.95
CA GLU A 236 -3.81 18.87 22.94
C GLU A 236 -4.58 17.99 23.93
N ARG A 237 -4.98 16.78 23.53
CA ARG A 237 -5.87 15.91 24.33
C ARG A 237 -5.17 14.71 24.96
N GLY A 238 -3.85 14.60 24.79
CA GLY A 238 -3.03 13.58 25.45
C GLY A 238 -3.26 12.15 24.98
N TYR A 239 -3.86 11.96 23.78
CA TYR A 239 -3.97 10.64 23.18
C TYR A 239 -2.61 10.19 22.68
N ILE A 240 -2.40 8.88 22.70
CA ILE A 240 -1.28 8.24 22.03
C ILE A 240 -1.59 8.09 20.55
N ASP A 241 -0.70 8.56 19.68
CA ASP A 241 -0.75 8.26 18.26
C ASP A 241 -0.22 6.84 17.97
N GLU A 242 -1.13 5.93 17.61
CA GLU A 242 -0.73 4.57 17.22
C GLU A 242 0.05 4.56 15.93
N ARG A 243 -0.19 5.46 14.98
CA ARG A 243 0.60 5.49 13.75
C ARG A 243 2.08 5.65 14.08
N ARG A 244 2.40 6.61 14.94
CA ARG A 244 3.76 6.82 15.46
C ARG A 244 4.28 5.61 16.25
N ARG A 245 3.51 5.07 17.20
CA ARG A 245 3.96 3.91 17.99
C ARG A 245 4.24 2.69 17.13
N ARG A 246 3.35 2.37 16.18
CA ARG A 246 3.53 1.23 15.29
C ARG A 246 4.72 1.44 14.36
N TRP A 247 4.93 2.67 13.87
CA TRP A 247 6.13 3.03 13.13
C TRP A 247 7.40 2.81 13.97
N GLU A 248 7.45 3.31 15.21
CA GLU A 248 8.60 3.13 16.10
C GLU A 248 8.89 1.64 16.39
N ARG A 249 7.84 0.82 16.56
CA ARG A 249 7.98 -0.65 16.70
C ARG A 249 8.62 -1.27 15.46
N ARG A 250 8.13 -0.93 14.27
CA ARG A 250 8.68 -1.42 12.99
C ARG A 250 10.13 -0.97 12.81
N LEU A 251 10.43 0.30 13.02
CA LEU A 251 11.79 0.84 12.91
C LEU A 251 12.74 0.12 13.87
N SER A 252 12.32 -0.17 15.10
CA SER A 252 13.12 -0.93 16.04
C SER A 252 13.35 -2.39 15.61
N ALA A 253 12.35 -3.02 14.99
CA ALA A 253 12.43 -4.41 14.55
C ALA A 253 13.29 -4.57 13.28
N GLU A 254 13.34 -3.54 12.42
CA GLU A 254 14.01 -3.56 11.11
C GLU A 254 15.11 -2.49 11.01
N LEU A 255 15.75 -2.16 12.14
CA LEU A 255 16.66 -1.01 12.26
C LEU A 255 17.77 -1.01 11.22
N ASP A 256 18.43 -2.15 11.04
CA ASP A 256 19.57 -2.28 10.10
C ASP A 256 19.16 -2.03 8.65
N VAL A 257 17.89 -2.27 8.32
CA VAL A 257 17.36 -2.15 6.97
C VAL A 257 16.76 -0.77 6.73
N LEU A 258 16.02 -0.22 7.71
CA LEU A 258 15.30 1.04 7.57
C LEU A 258 16.15 2.26 7.92
N ALA A 259 17.12 2.15 8.84
CA ALA A 259 17.94 3.29 9.24
C ALA A 259 18.72 3.93 8.07
N PRO A 260 19.34 3.17 7.14
CA PRO A 260 20.01 3.76 5.98
C PRO A 260 19.04 4.53 5.07
N LEU A 261 17.83 4.03 4.86
CA LEU A 261 16.81 4.67 4.03
C LEU A 261 16.29 5.97 4.67
N VAL A 262 16.06 5.96 5.98
CA VAL A 262 15.63 7.15 6.73
C VAL A 262 16.73 8.23 6.76
N ALA A 263 18.00 7.84 6.85
CA ALA A 263 19.11 8.79 6.86
C ALA A 263 19.26 9.58 5.54
N GLN A 264 18.90 8.98 4.40
CA GLN A 264 18.95 9.65 3.09
C GLN A 264 17.97 10.82 2.97
N ASP A 265 16.84 10.79 3.70
CA ASP A 265 15.88 11.90 3.73
C ASP A 265 16.48 13.17 4.37
N VAL A 266 17.23 13.01 5.46
CA VAL A 266 17.81 14.14 6.23
C VAL A 266 18.71 15.01 5.34
N HIS A 267 19.51 14.37 4.46
CA HIS A 267 20.45 15.07 3.58
C HIS A 267 19.76 15.90 2.49
N ARG A 268 18.52 15.57 2.10
CA ARG A 268 17.74 16.35 1.12
C ARG A 268 17.16 17.63 1.71
N ARG A 269 16.77 17.64 2.99
CA ARG A 269 16.21 18.85 3.62
C ARG A 269 17.22 19.98 3.70
N ASP A 270 18.48 19.65 3.94
CA ASP A 270 19.57 20.63 3.99
C ASP A 270 19.93 21.19 2.60
N THR A 271 19.66 20.45 1.53
CA THR A 271 20.03 20.83 0.16
C THR A 271 18.88 21.42 -0.66
N SER A 272 17.61 21.18 -0.30
CA SER A 272 16.45 21.54 -1.12
C SER A 272 15.54 22.65 -0.59
N GLY A 273 15.86 23.29 0.54
CA GLY A 273 15.10 24.46 1.01
C GLY A 273 13.60 24.21 1.12
N GLY A 274 13.20 23.34 2.04
CA GLY A 274 11.84 23.30 2.61
C GLY A 274 10.67 23.37 1.62
N ARG A 275 10.52 22.41 0.71
CA ARG A 275 9.19 22.10 0.15
C ARG A 275 8.60 20.93 0.92
N ARG A 276 7.58 21.22 1.72
CA ARG A 276 6.70 20.20 2.33
C ARG A 276 6.08 19.38 1.20
N ALA A 277 6.38 18.09 1.15
CA ALA A 277 5.50 17.15 0.50
C ALA A 277 4.23 17.09 1.36
N ALA A 278 3.19 17.78 0.92
CA ALA A 278 1.83 17.48 1.29
C ALA A 278 1.29 16.46 0.28
N ASP A 279 0.53 15.50 0.81
CA ASP A 279 -0.36 14.52 0.16
C ASP A 279 0.20 13.12 -0.14
#